data_AF-M4EYD5-F1
#
_entry.id   AF-M4EYD5-F1
#
_cell.length_a   1.000
_cell.length_b   1.000
_cell.length_c   1.000
_cell.angle_alpha   90.00
_cell.angle_beta   90.00
_cell.angle_gamma   90.00
#
_symmetry.space_group_name_H-M   'P 1'
#
loop_
_entity.id
_entity.type
_entity.pdbx_description
1 polymer ?
#
loop_
_entity_poly.entity_id
_entity_poly.type
_entity_poly.pdbx_seq_one_letter_code
_entity_poly.pdbx_strand_id
1 'polypeptide(L)'
;MGVEKLVTLVLVSCLFCTCCHGFTPQDNYLINCGSPSNSTLTDRVFMSDKLASNLLSSDNQEILASQSSSSTDIYQTARVFTGVARYKFSVARGRHWVRLHFSPFNYLISPGLSLSE
;
A
#
# COMPACT_ATOMS: atom_id res chain seq x y z
N MET A 1 -21.20 -31.56 37.06
CA MET A 1 -21.95 -30.69 36.12
C MET A 1 -21.16 -29.46 35.65
N GLY A 2 -20.10 -29.01 36.35
CA GLY A 2 -19.31 -27.82 35.94
C GLY A 2 -18.21 -28.10 34.90
N VAL A 3 -17.51 -29.24 35.00
CA VAL A 3 -16.40 -29.58 34.09
C VAL A 3 -16.84 -29.85 32.66
N GLU A 4 -17.93 -30.61 32.46
CA GLU A 4 -18.51 -30.89 31.13
C GLU A 4 -18.93 -29.60 30.41
N LYS A 5 -19.53 -28.65 31.16
CA LYS A 5 -19.95 -27.35 30.63
C LYS A 5 -18.74 -26.48 30.27
N LEU A 6 -17.67 -26.53 31.06
CA LEU A 6 -16.41 -25.82 30.78
C LEU A 6 -15.71 -26.39 29.54
N VAL A 7 -15.62 -27.71 29.43
CA VAL A 7 -15.05 -28.39 28.25
C VAL A 7 -15.86 -28.05 27.00
N THR A 8 -17.19 -28.09 27.09
CA THR A 8 -18.08 -27.71 25.98
C THR A 8 -17.88 -26.24 25.58
N LEU A 9 -17.77 -25.33 26.54
CA LEU A 9 -17.53 -23.91 26.29
C LEU A 9 -16.18 -23.67 25.59
N VAL A 10 -15.11 -24.34 26.04
CA VAL A 10 -13.78 -24.24 25.43
C VAL A 10 -13.79 -24.80 24.01
N LEU A 11 -14.43 -25.94 23.77
CA LEU A 11 -14.54 -26.53 22.44
C LEU A 11 -15.33 -25.64 21.48
N VAL A 12 -16.43 -25.05 21.93
CA VAL A 12 -17.21 -24.09 21.13
C VAL A 12 -16.39 -22.83 20.83
N SER A 13 -15.67 -22.30 21.81
CA SER A 13 -14.78 -21.14 21.60
C SER A 13 -13.65 -21.45 20.60
N CYS A 14 -13.01 -22.61 20.70
CA CYS A 14 -11.98 -23.01 19.73
C CYS A 14 -12.55 -23.16 18.32
N LEU A 15 -13.77 -23.71 18.19
CA LEU A 15 -14.47 -23.84 16.90
C LEU A 15 -14.80 -22.48 16.27
N PHE A 16 -15.20 -21.49 17.08
CA PHE A 16 -15.41 -20.12 16.62
C PHE A 16 -14.09 -19.41 16.26
N CYS A 17 -12.97 -19.73 16.92
CA CYS A 17 -11.67 -19.16 16.58
C CYS A 17 -11.11 -19.69 15.25
N THR A 18 -11.40 -20.94 14.87
CA THR A 18 -10.89 -21.53 13.63
C THR A 18 -11.67 -21.12 12.38
N CYS A 19 -12.89 -20.58 12.51
CA CYS A 19 -13.66 -20.10 11.35
C CYS A 19 -13.32 -18.65 10.93
N CYS A 20 -12.46 -17.96 11.68
CA CYS A 20 -12.03 -16.59 11.38
C CYS A 20 -10.94 -16.57 10.29
N HIS A 21 -11.27 -16.97 9.07
CA HIS A 21 -10.35 -16.75 7.95
C HIS A 21 -10.33 -15.26 7.59
N GLY A 22 -9.12 -14.67 7.59
CA GLY A 22 -8.91 -13.33 7.06
C GLY A 22 -9.33 -13.23 5.59
N PHE A 23 -9.81 -12.06 5.19
CA PHE A 23 -10.18 -11.80 3.80
C PHE A 23 -8.92 -11.73 2.91
N THR A 24 -8.81 -12.64 1.94
CA THR A 24 -7.80 -12.57 0.89
C THR A 24 -8.43 -11.97 -0.37
N PRO A 25 -8.10 -10.72 -0.74
CA PRO A 25 -8.64 -10.11 -1.95
C PRO A 25 -8.14 -10.82 -3.21
N GLN A 26 -9.01 -10.94 -4.21
CA GLN A 26 -8.65 -11.46 -5.53
C GLN A 26 -7.66 -10.54 -6.26
N ASP A 27 -7.91 -9.22 -6.20
CA ASP A 27 -7.03 -8.19 -6.73
C ASP A 27 -6.39 -7.41 -5.58
N ASN A 28 -5.06 -7.35 -5.51
CA ASN A 28 -4.34 -6.70 -4.41
C ASN A 28 -3.16 -5.87 -4.90
N TYR A 29 -3.46 -4.65 -5.37
CA TYR A 29 -2.45 -3.69 -5.81
C TYR A 29 -1.96 -2.85 -4.63
N LEU A 30 -0.73 -3.09 -4.19
CA LEU A 30 -0.05 -2.32 -3.15
C LEU A 30 1.09 -1.55 -3.79
N ILE A 31 0.94 -0.24 -3.94
CA ILE A 31 1.89 0.61 -4.67
C ILE A 31 2.59 1.55 -3.69
N ASN A 32 3.93 1.56 -3.72
CA ASN A 32 4.77 2.51 -3.00
C ASN A 32 5.17 3.65 -3.95
N CYS A 33 4.50 4.78 -3.81
CA CYS A 33 4.65 5.92 -4.71
C CYS A 33 5.98 6.66 -4.48
N GLY A 34 6.68 6.97 -5.56
CA GLY A 34 7.96 7.68 -5.55
C GLY A 34 9.15 6.84 -5.06
N SER A 35 8.93 5.58 -4.66
CA SER A 35 9.99 4.72 -4.16
C SER A 35 10.82 4.10 -5.30
N PRO A 36 12.15 4.02 -5.18
CA PRO A 36 12.98 3.31 -6.15
C PRO A 36 12.88 1.78 -6.05
N SER A 37 12.34 1.24 -4.95
CA SER A 37 12.29 -0.19 -4.65
C SER A 37 11.04 -0.58 -3.83
N ASN A 38 10.80 -1.89 -3.71
CA ASN A 38 9.71 -2.39 -2.89
C ASN A 38 9.97 -2.11 -1.40
N SER A 39 8.90 -1.93 -0.64
CA SER A 39 8.97 -1.72 0.80
C SER A 39 7.92 -2.55 1.51
N THR A 40 8.20 -2.94 2.75
CA THR A 40 7.29 -3.78 3.54
C THR A 40 6.68 -2.96 4.66
N LEU A 41 5.35 -2.99 4.79
CA LEU A 41 4.63 -2.41 5.92
C LEU A 41 3.64 -3.44 6.46
N THR A 42 3.84 -3.85 7.72
CA THR A 42 2.95 -4.79 8.43
C THR A 42 2.74 -6.06 7.60
N ASP A 43 3.84 -6.74 7.28
CA ASP A 43 3.89 -8.01 6.51
C ASP A 43 3.34 -7.94 5.07
N ARG A 44 3.09 -6.73 4.56
CA ARG A 44 2.62 -6.52 3.19
C ARG A 44 3.71 -5.82 2.39
N VAL A 45 4.01 -6.38 1.22
CA VAL A 45 4.99 -5.81 0.28
C VAL A 45 4.26 -4.83 -0.64
N PHE A 46 4.68 -3.56 -0.60
CA PHE A 46 4.25 -2.53 -1.53
C PHE A 46 5.28 -2.44 -2.65
N MET A 47 4.81 -2.62 -3.88
CA MET A 47 5.63 -2.57 -5.09
C MET A 47 5.97 -1.12 -5.43
N SER A 48 7.23 -0.85 -5.75
CA SER A 48 7.63 0.47 -6.27
C SER A 48 6.81 0.86 -7.49
N ASP A 49 6.31 2.10 -7.54
CA ASP A 49 5.62 2.62 -8.71
C ASP A 49 6.51 2.73 -9.96
N LYS A 50 7.84 2.78 -9.80
CA LYS A 50 8.80 2.68 -10.89
C LYS A 50 8.77 1.30 -11.54
N LEU A 51 8.65 0.24 -10.74
CA LEU A 51 8.50 -1.13 -11.24
C LEU A 51 7.10 -1.39 -11.79
N ALA A 52 6.08 -0.73 -11.22
CA ALA A 52 4.70 -0.75 -11.69
C ALA A 52 4.38 0.39 -12.67
N SER A 53 5.36 0.85 -13.45
CA SER A 53 5.25 2.03 -14.31
C SER A 53 4.16 1.91 -15.38
N ASN A 54 3.79 0.69 -15.77
CA ASN A 54 2.70 0.43 -16.71
C ASN A 54 1.30 0.74 -16.13
N LEU A 55 1.18 0.93 -14.80
CA LEU A 55 -0.08 1.27 -14.15
C LEU A 55 -0.32 2.77 -14.08
N LEU A 56 0.72 3.59 -14.26
CA LEU A 56 0.68 5.05 -14.11
C LEU A 56 0.91 5.73 -15.45
N SER A 57 0.04 6.69 -15.78
CA SER A 57 0.30 7.68 -16.84
C SER A 57 0.18 9.10 -16.28
N SER A 58 1.11 9.97 -16.67
CA SER A 58 1.11 11.38 -16.30
C SER A 58 1.45 12.21 -17.54
N ASP A 59 0.72 13.30 -17.71
CA ASP A 59 0.88 14.20 -18.85
C ASP A 59 1.88 15.34 -18.55
N ASN A 60 2.39 15.43 -17.31
CA ASN A 60 3.19 16.57 -16.82
C ASN A 60 4.42 16.13 -16.03
N GLN A 61 5.27 17.10 -15.66
CA GLN A 61 6.43 16.87 -14.80
C GLN A 61 6.02 16.29 -13.44
N GLU A 62 6.82 15.31 -13.02
CA GLU A 62 6.64 14.58 -11.77
C GLU A 62 7.82 14.87 -10.84
N ILE A 63 7.54 15.01 -9.54
CA ILE A 63 8.58 15.19 -8.54
C ILE A 63 8.65 13.93 -7.68
N LEU A 64 9.85 13.37 -7.58
CA LEU A 64 10.16 12.30 -6.63
C LEU A 64 10.54 12.94 -5.30
N ALA A 65 9.62 12.86 -4.34
CA ALA A 65 9.79 13.39 -3.00
C ALA A 65 10.26 12.26 -2.07
N SER A 66 11.30 12.54 -1.28
CA SER A 66 11.77 11.63 -0.24
C SER A 66 12.17 12.38 1.02
N GLN A 67 11.94 11.77 2.17
CA GLN A 67 12.44 12.23 3.46
C GLN A 67 13.40 11.20 4.05
N SER A 68 14.52 11.68 4.59
CA SER A 68 15.41 10.85 5.40
C SER A 68 14.82 10.66 6.80
N SER A 69 14.02 9.61 6.99
CA SER A 69 13.57 9.18 8.32
C SER A 69 14.20 7.83 8.70
N SER A 70 14.13 7.46 9.98
CA SER A 70 14.63 6.17 10.48
C SER A 70 13.66 5.00 10.26
N SER A 71 12.43 5.24 9.81
CA SER A 71 11.40 4.23 9.60
C SER A 71 11.37 3.73 8.15
N THR A 72 11.76 2.48 7.88
CA THR A 72 11.78 1.90 6.52
C THR A 72 10.38 1.54 5.99
N ASP A 73 9.44 2.47 6.02
CA ASP A 73 8.05 2.25 5.62
C ASP A 73 7.66 2.98 4.32
N ILE A 74 6.39 2.82 3.93
CA ILE A 74 5.80 3.38 2.71
C ILE A 74 5.52 4.89 2.78
N TYR A 75 5.88 5.55 3.89
CA TYR A 75 5.61 6.97 4.12
C TYR A 75 6.84 7.86 3.97
N GLN A 76 8.01 7.28 3.61
CA GLN A 76 9.23 8.04 3.33
C GLN A 76 9.26 8.69 1.96
N THR A 77 8.49 8.16 1.01
CA THR A 77 8.51 8.60 -0.39
C THR A 77 7.12 8.98 -0.86
N ALA A 78 7.08 9.90 -1.81
CA ALA A 78 5.87 10.26 -2.53
C ALA A 78 6.21 10.61 -3.98
N ARG A 79 5.27 10.34 -4.89
CA ARG A 79 5.29 10.92 -6.23
C ARG A 79 4.31 12.09 -6.25
N VAL A 80 4.82 13.27 -6.59
CA VAL A 80 4.02 14.49 -6.65
C VAL A 80 3.77 14.82 -8.12
N PHE A 81 2.50 14.97 -8.47
CA PHE A 81 2.07 15.34 -9.82
C PHE A 81 1.74 16.82 -9.88
N THR A 82 2.38 17.55 -10.79
CA THR A 82 2.09 18.98 -11.02
C THR A 82 0.90 19.20 -11.96
N GLY A 83 0.37 18.13 -12.54
CA GLY A 83 -0.86 18.14 -13.31
C GLY A 83 -1.57 16.80 -13.24
N VAL A 84 -2.38 16.49 -14.26
CA VAL A 84 -3.20 15.28 -14.25
C VAL A 84 -2.34 14.02 -14.37
N ALA A 85 -2.53 13.09 -13.44
CA ALA A 85 -2.00 11.74 -13.47
C ALA A 85 -3.12 10.72 -13.29
N ARG A 86 -2.97 9.54 -13.88
CA ARG A 86 -3.97 8.48 -13.91
C ARG A 86 -3.33 7.14 -13.58
N TYR A 87 -3.90 6.46 -12.59
CA TYR A 87 -3.64 5.05 -12.37
C TYR A 87 -4.71 4.18 -13.02
N LYS A 88 -4.29 3.11 -13.71
CA LYS A 88 -5.19 2.14 -14.34
C LYS A 88 -4.86 0.73 -13.87
N PHE A 89 -5.83 0.11 -13.19
CA PHE A 89 -5.73 -1.26 -12.70
C PHE A 89 -6.70 -2.18 -13.46
N SER A 90 -6.27 -3.40 -13.75
CA SER A 90 -7.17 -4.45 -14.25
C SER A 90 -7.70 -5.22 -13.05
N VAL A 91 -9.00 -5.19 -12.83
CA VAL A 91 -9.63 -5.81 -11.65
C VAL A 91 -10.78 -6.72 -12.07
N ALA A 92 -11.05 -7.74 -11.27
CA ALA A 92 -12.20 -8.59 -11.40
C ALA A 92 -13.51 -7.80 -11.18
N ARG A 93 -14.63 -8.34 -11.65
CA ARG A 93 -15.94 -7.75 -11.38
C ARG A 93 -16.29 -7.93 -9.90
N GLY A 94 -16.64 -6.84 -9.22
CA GLY A 94 -17.04 -6.88 -7.84
C GLY A 94 -16.80 -5.57 -7.10
N ARG A 95 -16.93 -5.63 -5.78
CA ARG A 95 -16.60 -4.51 -4.90
C ARG A 95 -15.11 -4.53 -4.58
N HIS A 96 -14.48 -3.37 -4.74
CA HIS A 96 -13.07 -3.17 -4.45
C HIS A 96 -12.90 -2.07 -3.40
N TRP A 97 -11.82 -2.17 -2.64
CA TRP A 97 -11.40 -1.12 -1.71
C TRP A 97 -10.26 -0.33 -2.31
N VAL A 98 -10.42 0.98 -2.39
CA VAL A 98 -9.34 1.90 -2.75
C VAL A 98 -8.92 2.62 -1.49
N ARG A 99 -7.64 2.50 -1.12
CA ARG A 99 -7.05 3.20 0.03
C ARG A 99 -5.90 4.07 -0.46
N LEU A 100 -6.05 5.38 -0.25
CA LEU A 100 -5.01 6.36 -0.54
C LEU A 100 -4.24 6.66 0.75
N HIS A 101 -2.92 6.65 0.65
CA HIS A 101 -2.01 6.89 1.76
C HIS A 101 -1.38 8.28 1.60
N PHE A 102 -1.61 9.16 2.58
CA PHE A 102 -1.06 10.50 2.61
C PHE A 102 -0.28 10.70 3.90
N SER A 103 0.97 11.13 3.78
CA SER A 103 1.82 11.51 4.90
C SER A 103 2.42 12.87 4.59
N PRO A 104 2.15 13.92 5.38
CA PRO A 104 2.76 15.22 5.17
C PRO A 104 4.23 15.19 5.64
N PHE A 105 5.16 15.53 4.76
CA PHE A 105 6.56 15.73 5.12
C PHE A 105 7.21 16.81 4.26
N ASN A 106 8.23 17.46 4.82
CA ASN A 106 9.10 18.34 4.06
C ASN A 106 10.02 17.45 3.21
N TYR A 107 9.91 17.58 1.90
CA TYR A 107 10.74 16.83 0.97
C TYR A 107 11.78 17.73 0.34
N LEU A 108 12.97 17.17 0.14
CA LEU A 108 13.98 17.78 -0.70
C LEU A 108 13.62 17.45 -2.14
N ILE A 109 13.55 18.46 -3.01
CA ILE A 109 13.57 18.23 -4.46
C ILE A 109 14.99 17.76 -4.77
N SER A 110 15.16 16.56 -5.34
CA SER A 110 16.50 16.13 -5.76
C SER A 110 17.01 17.09 -6.85
N PRO A 111 18.20 17.71 -6.67
CA PRO A 111 18.81 18.51 -7.71
C PRO A 111 19.30 17.55 -8.81
N GLY A 112 18.50 17.36 -9.86
CA GLY A 112 18.80 16.40 -10.91
C GLY A 112 17.72 16.24 -11.98
N LEU A 113 16.50 16.74 -11.76
CA LEU A 113 15.57 16.98 -12.86
C LEU A 113 15.91 18.35 -13.46
N SER A 114 16.75 18.34 -14.50
CA SER A 114 16.96 19.51 -15.34
C SER A 114 15.59 20.02 -15.78
N LEU A 115 15.31 21.28 -15.48
CA LEU A 115 14.31 22.06 -16.19
C LEU A 115 14.74 22.08 -17.66
N SER A 116 14.26 21.12 -18.45
CA SER A 116 14.22 21.32 -19.90
C SER A 116 13.06 22.28 -20.14
N GLU A 117 13.41 23.52 -20.45
CA GLU A 117 12.56 24.52 -21.09
C GLU A 117 11.75 23.93 -22.25
#